data_AF-A0A3B9X5H8-F1
#
_entry.id   AF-A0A3B9X5H8-F1
#
_cell.length_a   1.000
_cell.length_b   1.000
_cell.length_c   1.000
_cell.angle_alpha   90.00
_cell.angle_beta   90.00
_cell.angle_gamma   90.00
#
_symmetry.space_group_name_H-M   'P 1'
#
loop_
_entity.id
_entity.type
_entity.pdbx_description
1 polymer ?
#
loop_
_entity_poly.entity_id
_entity_poly.type
_entity_poly.pdbx_seq_one_letter_code
_entity_poly.pdbx_strand_id
1 'polypeptide(L)'
;MSFNIGLSGLNAAQEEINVTGNNIANASTVGFKKSRTEFGDVFAASVLGGGGNQQGSGVSLQNIAQDFSQGNVSFTGNALDLAINGTGFFVLNGEAGTAYTRSGTFGTDKKGKINGVEARGLGQLLRAGTGNTPAKPGFYLNTAVGNLASSTTNDSFVVVVDGISSSAISLGSISNTDTTAVAASLQTAINANPALLAAGVGVTVEFDTATGGFGIISKTTGRTSSVSLSTINGNAGSIFGFATGARQGRGWLCSSRPTRCFCWPQPPSNRWSFG
;
A
#
# COMPACT_ATOMS: atom_id res chain seq x y z
N MET A 1 55.00 39.04 1.25
CA MET A 1 54.68 37.65 0.82
C MET A 1 54.35 36.74 2.00
N SER A 2 55.04 36.82 3.17
CA SER A 2 54.76 35.96 4.34
C SER A 2 53.37 36.09 4.95
N PHE A 3 52.79 37.30 4.98
CA PHE A 3 51.44 37.51 5.52
C PHE A 3 50.34 36.77 4.74
N ASN A 4 50.43 36.76 3.40
CA ASN A 4 49.48 36.03 2.55
C ASN A 4 49.60 34.50 2.71
N ILE A 5 50.82 34.01 2.96
CA ILE A 5 51.05 32.59 3.28
C ILE A 5 50.40 32.24 4.62
N GLY A 6 50.56 33.08 5.65
CA GLY A 6 49.90 32.89 6.93
C GLY A 6 48.37 32.97 6.85
N LEU A 7 47.84 33.94 6.09
CA LEU A 7 46.40 34.11 5.88
C LEU A 7 45.79 32.93 5.12
N SER A 8 46.46 32.41 4.09
CA SER A 8 46.01 31.21 3.37
C SER A 8 46.00 29.96 4.25
N GLY A 9 46.99 29.80 5.14
CA GLY A 9 46.99 28.74 6.15
C GLY A 9 45.85 28.84 7.15
N LEU A 10 45.55 30.04 7.65
CA LEU A 10 44.42 30.28 8.57
C LEU A 10 43.07 29.98 7.90
N ASN A 11 42.90 30.41 6.64
CA ASN A 11 41.67 30.12 5.89
C ASN A 11 41.51 28.61 5.63
N ALA A 12 42.59 27.92 5.27
CA ALA A 12 42.57 26.47 5.09
C ALA A 12 42.18 25.73 6.38
N ALA A 13 42.74 26.14 7.52
CA ALA A 13 42.39 25.59 8.83
C ALA A 13 40.93 25.85 9.21
N GLN A 14 40.40 27.05 8.89
CA GLN A 14 38.99 27.37 9.13
C GLN A 14 38.05 26.44 8.35
N GLU A 15 38.37 26.15 7.08
CA GLU A 15 37.57 25.23 6.27
C GLU A 15 37.66 23.78 6.76
N GLU A 16 38.84 23.34 7.23
CA GLU A 16 39.00 22.03 7.87
C GLU A 16 38.08 21.89 9.09
N ILE A 17 38.02 22.93 9.93
CA ILE A 17 37.15 22.96 11.10
C ILE A 17 35.68 22.94 10.69
N ASN A 18 35.30 23.66 9.62
CA ASN A 18 33.92 23.65 9.13
C ASN A 18 33.49 22.26 8.66
N VAL A 19 34.33 21.57 7.88
CA VAL A 19 34.04 20.21 7.39
C VAL A 19 34.03 19.21 8.56
N THR A 20 34.97 19.33 9.50
CA THR A 20 34.99 18.49 10.70
C THR A 20 33.76 18.71 11.59
N GLY A 21 33.35 19.96 11.78
CA GLY A 21 32.13 20.32 12.50
C GLY A 21 30.88 19.73 11.85
N ASN A 22 30.79 19.78 10.51
CA ASN A 22 29.69 19.14 9.78
C ASN A 22 29.66 17.62 9.96
N ASN A 23 30.83 16.97 9.91
CA ASN A 23 30.94 15.52 10.15
C ASN A 23 30.50 15.13 11.57
N ILE A 24 30.90 15.90 12.59
CA ILE A 24 30.51 15.65 13.99
C ILE A 24 29.01 15.86 14.16
N ALA A 25 28.45 16.94 13.62
CA ALA A 25 27.02 17.23 13.71
C ALA A 25 26.16 16.13 13.08
N ASN A 26 26.66 15.47 12.02
CA ASN A 26 25.96 14.40 11.32
C ASN A 26 26.41 12.99 11.72
N ALA A 27 27.17 12.83 12.81
CA ALA A 27 27.68 11.53 13.24
C ALA A 27 26.57 10.50 13.56
N SER A 28 25.40 10.97 13.98
CA SER A 28 24.22 10.12 14.26
C SER A 28 23.25 9.97 13.07
N THR A 29 23.50 10.66 11.95
CA THR A 29 22.62 10.63 10.79
C THR A 29 22.83 9.32 10.02
N VAL A 30 21.77 8.53 9.87
CA VAL A 30 21.82 7.23 9.17
C VAL A 30 22.16 7.43 7.69
N GLY A 31 23.14 6.68 7.20
CA GLY A 31 23.55 6.74 5.79
C GLY A 31 24.42 7.94 5.42
N PHE A 32 24.82 8.78 6.37
CA PHE A 32 25.76 9.88 6.14
C PHE A 32 27.15 9.38 5.74
N LYS A 33 27.80 10.09 4.82
CA LYS A 33 29.19 9.83 4.39
C LYS A 33 30.05 11.03 4.76
N LYS A 34 31.07 10.79 5.59
CA LYS A 34 31.97 11.83 6.06
C LYS A 34 32.74 12.45 4.89
N SER A 35 33.00 13.74 4.99
CA SER A 35 33.82 14.48 4.03
C SER A 35 35.20 14.76 4.61
N ARG A 36 36.24 14.82 3.76
CA ARG A 36 37.58 15.29 4.14
C ARG A 36 38.01 16.42 3.23
N THR A 37 38.75 17.38 3.77
CA THR A 37 39.40 18.44 3.00
C THR A 37 40.70 17.92 2.39
N GLU A 38 40.94 18.26 1.13
CA GLU A 38 42.19 17.97 0.43
C GLU A 38 42.86 19.30 0.08
N PHE A 39 44.09 19.48 0.57
CA PHE A 39 44.86 20.71 0.40
C PHE A 39 45.95 20.53 -0.65
N GLY A 40 46.26 21.62 -1.35
CA GLY A 40 47.36 21.70 -2.31
C GLY A 40 48.19 22.95 -2.09
N ASP A 41 49.49 22.83 -2.35
CA ASP A 41 50.40 23.98 -2.36
C ASP A 41 50.11 24.88 -3.58
N VAL A 42 50.23 26.18 -3.38
CA VAL A 42 50.15 27.18 -4.43
C VAL A 42 51.58 27.51 -4.85
N PHE A 43 52.01 27.04 -6.01
CA PHE A 43 53.34 27.36 -6.54
C PHE A 43 53.36 28.74 -7.19
N ALA A 44 54.37 29.55 -6.84
CA ALA A 44 54.65 30.80 -7.54
C ALA A 44 55.40 30.51 -8.84
N ALA A 45 54.69 30.51 -9.98
CA ALA A 45 55.34 30.46 -11.28
C ALA A 45 56.08 31.78 -11.55
N SER A 46 57.41 31.77 -11.45
CA SER A 46 58.22 32.88 -11.98
C SER A 46 58.05 32.94 -13.50
N VAL A 47 57.47 34.04 -13.99
CA VAL A 47 57.19 34.31 -15.42
C VAL A 47 58.47 34.34 -16.28
N LEU A 48 59.67 34.43 -15.69
CA LEU A 48 60.93 34.62 -16.43
C LEU A 48 61.99 33.52 -16.23
N GLY A 49 61.62 32.37 -15.65
CA GLY A 49 62.44 31.16 -15.68
C GLY A 49 63.64 31.11 -14.71
N GLY A 50 63.96 29.87 -14.30
CA GLY A 50 65.29 29.50 -13.80
C GLY A 50 65.60 29.77 -12.33
N GLY A 51 65.08 28.95 -11.42
CA GLY A 51 65.62 28.85 -10.06
C GLY A 51 65.01 27.68 -9.32
N GLY A 52 65.81 26.65 -9.01
CA GLY A 52 65.36 25.43 -8.29
C GLY A 52 64.86 25.66 -6.86
N ASN A 53 64.91 26.91 -6.36
CA ASN A 53 64.47 27.32 -5.03
C ASN A 53 63.31 28.33 -5.13
N GLN A 54 62.18 27.95 -5.74
CA GLN A 54 60.97 28.76 -5.68
C GLN A 54 60.33 28.66 -4.29
N GLN A 55 60.08 29.80 -3.66
CA GLN A 55 59.36 29.88 -2.40
C GLN A 55 57.86 29.63 -2.66
N GLY A 56 57.27 28.67 -1.93
CA GLY A 56 55.83 28.37 -2.01
C GLY A 56 54.97 29.60 -1.67
N SER A 57 53.81 29.73 -2.33
CA SER A 57 52.92 30.89 -2.24
C SER A 57 51.76 30.69 -1.27
N GLY A 58 51.73 29.57 -0.54
CA GLY A 58 50.73 29.26 0.48
C GLY A 58 49.95 27.99 0.17
N VAL A 59 48.86 27.75 0.89
CA VAL A 59 48.03 26.54 0.74
C VAL A 59 46.63 26.93 0.29
N SER A 60 46.01 26.10 -0.56
CA SER A 60 44.61 26.24 -0.95
C SER A 60 43.86 24.93 -0.75
N LEU A 61 42.58 25.03 -0.39
CA LEU A 61 41.65 23.91 -0.46
C LEU A 61 41.43 23.56 -1.95
N GLN A 62 41.73 22.32 -2.31
CA GLN A 62 41.55 21.81 -3.68
C GLN A 62 40.19 21.14 -3.84
N ASN A 63 39.80 20.34 -2.84
CA ASN A 63 38.58 19.56 -2.92
C ASN A 63 38.04 19.19 -1.53
N ILE A 64 36.75 18.90 -1.46
CA ILE A 64 36.10 18.25 -0.32
C ILE A 64 35.62 16.88 -0.79
N ALA A 65 36.41 15.85 -0.53
CA ALA A 65 36.14 14.49 -0.98
C ALA A 65 35.28 13.73 0.05
N GLN A 66 34.25 13.03 -0.41
CA GLN A 66 33.48 12.12 0.43
C GLN A 66 34.17 10.76 0.57
N ASP A 67 34.14 10.20 1.78
CA ASP A 67 34.60 8.85 2.07
C ASP A 67 33.42 7.87 2.03
N PHE A 68 33.44 6.94 1.07
CA PHE A 68 32.37 5.95 0.87
C PHE A 68 32.57 4.66 1.67
N SER A 69 33.56 4.57 2.56
CA SER A 69 33.79 3.41 3.43
C SER A 69 32.52 2.99 4.21
N GLN A 70 32.40 1.68 4.42
CA GLN A 70 31.24 1.10 5.11
C GLN A 70 31.36 1.35 6.61
N GLY A 71 30.30 1.92 7.20
CA GLY A 71 30.18 2.10 8.65
C GLY A 71 29.54 0.88 9.33
N ASN A 72 29.41 0.95 10.65
CA ASN A 72 28.76 -0.10 11.43
C ASN A 72 27.27 -0.21 11.07
N VAL A 73 26.75 -1.43 10.98
CA VAL A 73 25.33 -1.70 10.74
C VAL A 73 24.70 -2.16 12.05
N SER A 74 23.64 -1.47 12.48
CA SER A 74 22.87 -1.83 13.68
C SER A 74 21.51 -2.40 13.29
N PHE A 75 21.06 -3.41 14.02
CA PHE A 75 19.73 -4.00 13.85
C PHE A 75 18.69 -3.23 14.67
N THR A 76 17.61 -2.77 14.01
CA THR A 76 16.53 -2.00 14.66
C THR A 76 15.27 -2.82 14.95
N GLY A 77 15.16 -4.03 14.39
CA GLY A 77 13.98 -4.91 14.55
C GLY A 77 12.75 -4.49 13.73
N ASN A 78 12.81 -3.37 13.00
CA ASN A 78 11.74 -2.93 12.10
C ASN A 78 11.92 -3.56 10.71
N ALA A 79 10.85 -4.15 10.17
CA ALA A 79 10.86 -4.79 8.85
C ALA A 79 11.10 -3.83 7.68
N LEU A 80 10.86 -2.53 7.88
CA LEU A 80 11.04 -1.50 6.86
C LEU A 80 12.41 -0.80 6.94
N ASP A 81 13.24 -1.13 7.93
CA ASP A 81 14.60 -0.60 8.02
C ASP A 81 15.57 -1.53 7.29
N LEU A 82 16.13 -1.04 6.18
CA LEU A 82 16.94 -1.84 5.26
C LEU A 82 18.35 -1.26 5.15
N ALA A 83 19.38 -2.05 5.41
CA ALA A 83 20.78 -1.65 5.20
C ALA A 83 21.39 -2.38 4.00
N ILE A 84 22.10 -1.65 3.14
CA ILE A 84 22.92 -2.25 2.08
C ILE A 84 24.29 -2.60 2.67
N ASN A 85 24.66 -3.89 2.63
CA ASN A 85 26.01 -4.34 2.95
C ASN A 85 26.84 -4.39 1.66
N GLY A 86 27.93 -3.62 1.59
CA GLY A 86 28.77 -3.48 0.40
C GLY A 86 28.51 -2.18 -0.35
N THR A 87 28.82 -2.14 -1.64
CA THR A 87 28.64 -0.97 -2.52
C THR A 87 27.21 -0.89 -3.06
N GLY A 88 26.74 0.32 -3.36
CA GLY A 88 25.38 0.54 -3.91
C GLY A 88 24.66 1.71 -3.26
N PHE A 89 23.49 2.06 -3.80
CA PHE A 89 22.58 3.06 -3.28
C PHE A 89 21.15 2.61 -3.50
N PHE A 90 20.25 3.01 -2.62
CA PHE A 90 18.82 2.94 -2.88
C PHE A 90 18.43 4.02 -3.88
N VAL A 91 17.54 3.66 -4.79
CA VAL A 91 16.98 4.56 -5.80
C VAL A 91 15.60 5.00 -5.33
N LEU A 92 15.41 6.30 -5.15
CA LEU A 92 14.13 6.92 -4.84
C LEU A 92 13.60 7.61 -6.09
N ASN A 93 12.30 7.52 -6.33
CA ASN A 93 11.63 8.31 -7.36
C ASN A 93 10.68 9.29 -6.68
N GLY A 94 11.11 10.55 -6.59
CA GLY A 94 10.33 11.67 -6.09
C GLY A 94 9.62 12.44 -7.20
N GLU A 95 8.87 13.47 -6.81
CA GLU A 95 8.22 14.39 -7.77
C GLU A 95 9.24 15.19 -8.59
N ALA A 96 10.42 15.44 -8.03
CA ALA A 96 11.54 16.12 -8.68
C ALA A 96 12.46 15.18 -9.50
N GLY A 97 12.13 13.89 -9.60
CA GLY A 97 12.91 12.89 -10.34
C GLY A 97 13.61 11.85 -9.46
N THR A 98 14.59 11.16 -10.05
CA THR A 98 15.31 10.06 -9.41
C THR A 98 16.42 10.57 -8.48
N ALA A 99 16.41 10.14 -7.22
CA ALA A 99 17.43 10.45 -6.22
C ALA A 99 18.07 9.18 -5.66
N TYR A 100 19.31 9.28 -5.16
CA TYR A 100 20.06 8.16 -4.62
C TYR A 100 20.39 8.39 -3.15
N THR A 101 20.31 7.34 -2.34
CA THR A 101 20.46 7.45 -0.88
C THR A 101 21.01 6.17 -0.27
N ARG A 102 21.72 6.31 0.85
CA ARG A 102 22.13 5.20 1.72
C ARG A 102 21.25 5.07 2.95
N SER A 103 20.36 6.03 3.22
CA SER A 103 19.44 5.94 4.34
C SER A 103 18.41 4.84 4.05
N GLY A 104 18.37 3.89 4.98
CA GLY A 104 17.54 2.70 4.96
C GLY A 104 16.21 2.82 5.70
N THR A 105 15.91 4.00 6.23
CA THR A 105 14.72 4.25 7.05
C THR A 105 13.52 4.47 6.13
N PHE A 106 12.85 3.39 5.75
CA PHE A 106 11.66 3.48 4.92
C PHE A 106 10.39 3.46 5.76
N GLY A 107 9.42 4.28 5.37
CA GLY A 107 8.10 4.32 5.97
C GLY A 107 7.05 3.95 4.93
N THR A 108 5.96 3.32 5.37
CA THR A 108 4.76 3.26 4.55
C THR A 108 4.04 4.59 4.66
N ASP A 109 3.96 5.33 3.55
CA ASP A 109 3.12 6.52 3.50
C ASP A 109 1.65 6.07 3.52
N LYS A 110 0.91 6.46 4.56
CA LYS A 110 -0.55 6.30 4.56
C LYS A 110 -1.13 7.45 3.75
N LYS A 111 -1.28 7.24 2.44
CA LYS A 111 -2.20 8.08 1.67
C LYS A 111 -3.63 7.76 2.12
N GLY A 112 -4.22 8.68 2.87
CA GLY A 112 -5.60 8.64 3.31
C GLY A 112 -6.08 10.04 3.66
N LYS A 113 -7.35 10.33 3.34
CA LYS A 113 -8.02 11.53 3.87
C LYS A 113 -8.56 11.18 5.26
N ILE A 114 -8.08 11.87 6.28
CA ILE A 114 -8.77 11.92 7.58
C ILE A 114 -9.49 13.26 7.58
N ASN A 115 -10.83 13.25 7.57
CA ASN A 115 -11.66 14.45 7.61
C ASN A 115 -11.31 15.51 6.53
N GLY A 116 -10.99 15.10 5.31
CA GLY A 116 -10.72 16.02 4.20
C GLY A 116 -9.35 16.72 4.22
N VAL A 117 -8.52 16.49 5.24
CA VAL A 117 -7.14 16.98 5.32
C VAL A 117 -6.19 15.90 4.78
N GLU A 118 -5.33 16.27 3.82
CA GLU A 118 -4.29 15.37 3.31
C GLU A 118 -3.21 15.17 4.36
N ALA A 119 -3.17 13.98 4.99
CA ALA A 119 -2.02 13.57 5.76
C ALA A 119 -0.91 13.12 4.80
N ARG A 120 0.14 13.93 4.65
CA ARG A 120 1.36 13.55 3.92
C ARG A 120 2.41 13.17 4.95
N GLY A 121 2.74 11.88 5.05
CA GLY A 121 3.89 11.43 5.82
C GLY A 121 5.17 11.68 5.01
N LEU A 122 6.16 12.36 5.60
CA LEU A 122 7.51 12.48 5.01
C LEU A 122 8.28 11.15 5.15
N GLY A 123 7.69 10.06 4.69
CA GLY A 123 8.33 8.75 4.55
C GLY A 123 9.07 8.69 3.21
N GLN A 124 10.37 8.44 3.27
CA GLN A 124 11.25 8.26 2.11
C GLN A 124 10.60 7.27 1.13
N LEU A 125 10.22 7.78 -0.06
CA LEU A 125 9.25 7.16 -0.96
C LEU A 125 9.75 5.82 -1.53
N LEU A 126 9.27 4.71 -0.97
CA LEU A 126 9.10 3.47 -1.73
C LEU A 126 7.67 3.48 -2.27
N ARG A 127 7.51 3.84 -3.55
CA ARG A 127 6.24 3.60 -4.25
C ARG A 127 6.09 2.10 -4.41
N ALA A 128 5.25 1.48 -3.58
CA ALA A 128 4.78 0.13 -3.81
C ALA A 128 4.15 0.05 -5.21
N GLY A 129 4.60 -0.92 -6.00
CA GLY A 129 3.96 -1.27 -7.27
C GLY A 129 2.48 -1.56 -7.05
N THR A 130 1.67 -1.22 -8.07
CA THR A 130 0.21 -1.23 -8.13
C THR A 130 -0.46 -2.19 -7.14
N GLY A 131 -0.77 -1.65 -5.96
CA GLY A 131 -1.40 -2.37 -4.84
C GLY A 131 -2.53 -1.57 -4.22
N ASN A 132 -3.15 -0.64 -4.97
CA ASN A 132 -4.51 -0.23 -4.64
C ASN A 132 -5.40 -1.44 -4.89
N THR A 133 -5.57 -2.29 -3.88
CA THR A 133 -6.75 -3.16 -3.87
C THR A 133 -7.93 -2.21 -3.72
N PRO A 134 -8.76 -2.02 -4.76
CA PRO A 134 -9.96 -1.22 -4.60
C PRO A 134 -10.75 -1.82 -3.44
N ALA A 135 -11.34 -0.98 -2.61
CA ALA A 135 -12.22 -1.43 -1.54
C ALA A 135 -13.29 -2.33 -2.17
N LYS A 136 -13.18 -3.65 -1.94
CA LYS A 136 -14.12 -4.60 -2.51
C LYS A 136 -15.42 -4.50 -1.72
N PRO A 137 -16.59 -4.46 -2.38
CA PRO A 137 -17.86 -4.56 -1.67
C PRO A 137 -17.95 -5.92 -0.97
N GLY A 138 -18.60 -5.94 0.19
CA GLY A 138 -18.96 -7.18 0.86
C GLY A 138 -19.82 -8.03 -0.06
N PHE A 139 -19.54 -9.33 -0.15
CA PHE A 139 -20.25 -10.24 -1.03
C PHE A 139 -20.61 -11.54 -0.32
N TYR A 140 -21.81 -12.02 -0.59
CA TYR A 140 -22.27 -13.34 -0.23
C TYR A 140 -22.50 -14.14 -1.51
N LEU A 141 -21.73 -15.22 -1.70
CA LEU A 141 -21.95 -16.17 -2.79
C LEU A 141 -22.56 -17.46 -2.27
N ASN A 142 -23.59 -17.88 -2.98
CA ASN A 142 -24.33 -19.10 -2.74
C ASN A 142 -23.81 -20.28 -3.59
N THR A 143 -24.09 -21.50 -3.15
CA THR A 143 -24.12 -22.72 -3.97
C THR A 143 -25.22 -22.69 -5.05
N ALA A 144 -25.25 -23.72 -5.90
CA ALA A 144 -26.27 -23.85 -6.95
C ALA A 144 -27.68 -23.81 -6.36
N VAL A 145 -28.58 -23.08 -7.02
CA VAL A 145 -30.01 -22.98 -6.66
C VAL A 145 -30.71 -24.33 -6.85
N GLY A 146 -31.69 -24.60 -5.99
CA GLY A 146 -32.64 -25.69 -6.19
C GLY A 146 -33.75 -25.30 -7.18
N ASN A 147 -34.81 -26.09 -7.21
CA ASN A 147 -35.96 -25.80 -8.07
C ASN A 147 -36.70 -24.51 -7.61
N LEU A 148 -36.53 -23.42 -8.37
CA LEU A 148 -37.16 -22.13 -8.10
C LEU A 148 -38.70 -22.17 -8.14
N ALA A 149 -39.29 -23.14 -8.84
CA ALA A 149 -40.74 -23.33 -8.92
C ALA A 149 -41.37 -23.93 -7.64
N SER A 150 -40.58 -24.29 -6.63
CA SER A 150 -41.06 -24.91 -5.39
C SER A 150 -41.19 -23.90 -4.23
N SER A 151 -41.11 -22.60 -4.50
CA SER A 151 -41.13 -21.56 -3.45
C SER A 151 -42.53 -21.39 -2.85
N THR A 152 -42.58 -21.36 -1.52
CA THR A 152 -43.81 -21.24 -0.72
C THR A 152 -43.82 -19.94 0.07
N THR A 153 -44.99 -19.52 0.57
CA THR A 153 -45.15 -18.27 1.34
C THR A 153 -44.39 -18.21 2.67
N ASN A 154 -43.88 -19.34 3.16
CA ASN A 154 -43.12 -19.42 4.42
C ASN A 154 -41.60 -19.29 4.24
N ASP A 155 -41.12 -19.16 3.00
CA ASP A 155 -39.70 -18.98 2.71
C ASP A 155 -39.28 -17.57 3.15
N SER A 156 -38.53 -17.49 4.25
CA SER A 156 -38.05 -16.22 4.78
C SER A 156 -36.60 -16.29 5.23
N PHE A 157 -35.89 -15.17 5.12
CA PHE A 157 -34.48 -15.08 5.50
C PHE A 157 -34.16 -13.70 6.07
N VAL A 158 -33.11 -13.64 6.89
CA VAL A 158 -32.57 -12.39 7.45
C VAL A 158 -31.17 -12.19 6.91
N VAL A 159 -30.93 -11.02 6.31
CA VAL A 159 -29.63 -10.60 5.81
C VAL A 159 -29.05 -9.57 6.75
N VAL A 160 -27.77 -9.72 7.08
CA VAL A 160 -26.98 -8.71 7.79
C VAL A 160 -26.04 -8.08 6.77
N VAL A 161 -26.22 -6.78 6.54
CA VAL A 161 -25.38 -5.97 5.64
C VAL A 161 -24.67 -4.93 6.48
N ASP A 162 -23.34 -4.94 6.44
CA ASP A 162 -22.45 -3.97 7.11
C ASP A 162 -22.74 -3.82 8.62
N GLY A 163 -23.16 -4.92 9.26
CA GLY A 163 -23.50 -4.98 10.68
C GLY A 163 -24.97 -4.65 11.01
N ILE A 164 -25.80 -4.32 10.03
CA ILE A 164 -27.23 -4.04 10.20
C ILE A 164 -28.04 -5.26 9.77
N SER A 165 -28.85 -5.79 10.69
CA SER A 165 -29.76 -6.90 10.42
C SER A 165 -31.05 -6.40 9.77
N SER A 166 -31.46 -7.05 8.69
CA SER A 166 -32.80 -6.88 8.12
C SER A 166 -33.85 -7.52 9.03
N SER A 167 -35.11 -7.07 8.94
CA SER A 167 -36.23 -7.92 9.38
C SER A 167 -36.38 -9.13 8.44
N ALA A 168 -37.21 -10.10 8.81
CA ALA A 168 -37.45 -11.29 7.98
C ALA A 168 -38.01 -10.88 6.60
N ILE A 169 -37.27 -11.19 5.53
CA ILE A 169 -37.66 -10.92 4.15
C ILE A 169 -38.32 -12.18 3.60
N SER A 170 -39.55 -12.05 3.08
CA SER A 170 -40.27 -13.12 2.39
C SER A 170 -40.61 -12.69 0.97
N LEU A 171 -40.39 -13.59 0.00
CA LEU A 171 -40.61 -13.33 -1.43
C LEU A 171 -41.97 -13.80 -1.94
N GLY A 172 -42.80 -14.38 -1.07
CA GLY A 172 -44.05 -15.04 -1.49
C GLY A 172 -43.79 -16.21 -2.44
N SER A 173 -44.80 -16.58 -3.25
CA SER A 173 -44.68 -17.66 -4.23
C SER A 173 -43.93 -17.16 -5.47
N ILE A 174 -42.77 -17.73 -5.75
CA ILE A 174 -42.04 -17.49 -7.01
C ILE A 174 -42.58 -18.45 -8.08
N SER A 175 -43.23 -17.91 -9.11
CA SER A 175 -43.72 -18.70 -10.26
C SER A 175 -42.83 -18.56 -11.51
N ASN A 176 -41.68 -17.89 -11.39
CA ASN A 176 -40.81 -17.58 -12.53
C ASN A 176 -39.55 -18.45 -12.50
N THR A 177 -39.29 -19.16 -13.60
CA THR A 177 -38.07 -19.96 -13.82
C THR A 177 -36.90 -19.12 -14.30
N ASP A 178 -37.11 -17.85 -14.65
CA ASP A 178 -36.06 -16.93 -15.04
C ASP A 178 -35.27 -16.44 -13.82
N THR A 179 -34.03 -16.89 -13.72
CA THR A 179 -33.11 -16.59 -12.61
C THR A 179 -32.77 -15.12 -12.50
N THR A 180 -32.82 -14.36 -13.60
CA THR A 180 -32.52 -12.92 -13.61
C THR A 180 -33.67 -12.09 -13.05
N ALA A 181 -34.92 -12.48 -13.36
CA ALA A 181 -36.11 -11.86 -12.80
C ALA A 181 -36.24 -12.15 -11.28
N VAL A 182 -35.84 -13.35 -10.85
CA VAL A 182 -35.79 -13.72 -9.43
C VAL A 182 -34.69 -12.95 -8.68
N ALA A 183 -33.53 -12.70 -9.30
CA ALA A 183 -32.50 -11.82 -8.72
C ALA A 183 -33.01 -10.38 -8.54
N ALA A 184 -33.76 -9.84 -9.51
CA ALA A 184 -34.34 -8.51 -9.44
C ALA A 184 -35.43 -8.38 -8.34
N SER A 185 -36.27 -9.41 -8.18
CA SER A 185 -37.27 -9.43 -7.10
C SER A 185 -36.61 -9.57 -5.72
N LEU A 186 -35.58 -10.41 -5.59
CA LEU A 186 -34.72 -10.50 -4.41
C LEU A 186 -34.09 -9.16 -4.05
N GLN A 187 -33.51 -8.47 -5.03
CA GLN A 187 -32.90 -7.15 -4.83
C GLN A 187 -33.93 -6.11 -4.34
N THR A 188 -35.13 -6.14 -4.91
CA THR A 188 -36.20 -5.22 -4.52
C THR A 188 -36.68 -5.52 -3.10
N ALA A 189 -36.88 -6.79 -2.75
CA ALA A 189 -37.33 -7.20 -1.42
C ALA A 189 -36.30 -6.87 -0.32
N ILE A 190 -34.99 -7.03 -0.60
CA ILE A 190 -33.93 -6.66 0.33
C ILE A 190 -33.85 -5.14 0.50
N ASN A 191 -33.86 -4.38 -0.60
CA ASN A 191 -33.73 -2.92 -0.54
C ASN A 191 -35.01 -2.21 -0.07
N ALA A 192 -36.18 -2.86 -0.11
CA ALA A 192 -37.43 -2.33 0.43
C ALA A 192 -37.54 -2.51 1.97
N ASN A 193 -36.57 -3.17 2.60
CA ASN A 193 -36.62 -3.42 4.04
C ASN A 193 -36.43 -2.11 4.83
N PRO A 194 -37.34 -1.77 5.77
CA PRO A 194 -37.29 -0.50 6.50
C PRO A 194 -36.02 -0.34 7.34
N ALA A 195 -35.44 -1.44 7.86
CA ALA A 195 -34.21 -1.38 8.65
C ALA A 195 -32.97 -1.01 7.81
N LEU A 196 -32.90 -1.49 6.57
CA LEU A 196 -31.80 -1.21 5.65
C LEU A 196 -31.95 0.18 5.02
N LEU A 197 -33.18 0.58 4.70
CA LEU A 197 -33.51 1.93 4.23
C LEU A 197 -33.17 3.01 5.27
N ALA A 198 -33.51 2.80 6.54
CA ALA A 198 -33.21 3.73 7.62
C ALA A 198 -31.69 3.92 7.82
N ALA A 199 -30.90 2.88 7.57
CA ALA A 199 -29.45 2.93 7.67
C ALA A 199 -28.74 3.41 6.39
N GLY A 200 -29.48 3.63 5.29
CA GLY A 200 -28.91 4.01 4.00
C GLY A 200 -28.04 2.92 3.36
N VAL A 201 -28.20 1.66 3.78
CA VAL A 201 -27.43 0.52 3.29
C VAL A 201 -28.26 -0.25 2.27
N GLY A 202 -27.64 -0.66 1.17
CA GLY A 202 -28.32 -1.35 0.08
C GLY A 202 -27.47 -2.41 -0.57
N VAL A 203 -28.11 -3.24 -1.38
CA VAL A 203 -27.52 -4.42 -1.99
C VAL A 203 -27.84 -4.47 -3.48
N THR A 204 -26.93 -5.03 -4.27
CA THR A 204 -27.19 -5.54 -5.63
C THR A 204 -27.19 -7.06 -5.62
N VAL A 205 -28.17 -7.68 -6.25
CA VAL A 205 -28.28 -9.14 -6.34
C VAL A 205 -28.04 -9.56 -7.77
N GLU A 206 -27.08 -10.44 -7.96
CA GLU A 206 -26.70 -10.96 -9.28
C GLU A 206 -26.80 -12.49 -9.27
N PHE A 207 -27.14 -13.07 -10.42
CA PHE A 207 -27.10 -14.53 -10.59
C PHE A 207 -25.81 -14.91 -11.30
N ASP A 208 -25.02 -15.78 -10.68
CA ASP A 208 -23.80 -16.30 -11.28
C ASP A 208 -24.11 -17.57 -12.09
N THR A 209 -24.02 -17.46 -13.41
CA THR A 209 -24.28 -18.56 -14.35
C THR A 209 -23.23 -19.67 -14.28
N ALA A 210 -22.03 -19.39 -13.74
CA ALA A 210 -20.96 -20.38 -13.63
C ALA A 210 -21.12 -21.30 -12.41
N THR A 211 -21.64 -20.77 -11.29
CA THR A 211 -21.89 -21.54 -10.06
C THR A 211 -23.35 -21.92 -9.88
N GLY A 212 -24.25 -21.35 -10.68
CA GLY A 212 -25.69 -21.54 -10.60
C GLY A 212 -26.31 -20.94 -9.33
N GLY A 213 -25.63 -20.02 -8.66
CA GLY A 213 -26.00 -19.47 -7.35
C GLY A 213 -26.33 -17.97 -7.39
N PHE A 214 -27.07 -17.49 -6.39
CA PHE A 214 -27.30 -16.06 -6.18
C PHE A 214 -26.14 -15.41 -5.41
N GLY A 215 -25.68 -14.28 -5.92
CA GLY A 215 -24.72 -13.39 -5.30
C GLY A 215 -25.39 -12.14 -4.73
N ILE A 216 -25.13 -11.81 -3.46
CA ILE A 216 -25.66 -10.62 -2.79
C ILE A 216 -24.46 -9.71 -2.47
N ILE A 217 -24.38 -8.57 -3.14
CA ILE A 217 -23.25 -7.62 -3.09
C ILE A 217 -23.71 -6.35 -2.36
N SER A 218 -22.96 -5.88 -1.37
CA SER A 218 -23.25 -4.59 -0.73
C SER A 218 -22.93 -3.43 -1.68
N LYS A 219 -23.76 -2.38 -1.67
CA LYS A 219 -23.49 -1.11 -2.38
C LYS A 219 -22.41 -0.28 -1.69
N THR A 220 -22.11 -0.58 -0.43
CA THR A 220 -21.00 0.08 0.28
C THR A 220 -19.69 -0.61 -0.06
N THR A 221 -18.59 0.15 -0.02
CA THR A 221 -17.24 -0.37 -0.24
C THR A 221 -16.39 -0.04 0.98
N GLY A 222 -15.59 -0.98 1.47
CA GLY A 222 -14.71 -0.75 2.62
C GLY A 222 -14.38 -1.99 3.43
N ARG A 223 -13.42 -1.86 4.35
CA ARG A 223 -12.99 -2.96 5.24
C ARG A 223 -14.11 -3.44 6.19
N THR A 224 -15.08 -2.59 6.48
CA THR A 224 -16.26 -2.91 7.28
C THR A 224 -17.42 -3.44 6.45
N SER A 225 -17.29 -3.46 5.11
CA SER A 225 -18.34 -3.93 4.24
C SER A 225 -18.45 -5.45 4.31
N SER A 226 -19.61 -5.97 4.70
CA SER A 226 -19.85 -7.40 4.85
C SER A 226 -21.31 -7.75 4.60
N VAL A 227 -21.54 -8.91 4.00
CA VAL A 227 -22.88 -9.45 3.78
C VAL A 227 -22.91 -10.86 4.35
N SER A 228 -23.90 -11.16 5.19
CA SER A 228 -24.10 -12.51 5.72
C SER A 228 -25.58 -12.78 5.93
N LEU A 229 -25.96 -14.06 5.98
CA LEU A 229 -27.33 -14.44 6.33
C LEU A 229 -27.35 -14.96 7.77
N SER A 230 -28.23 -14.40 8.60
CA SER A 230 -28.32 -14.72 10.03
C SER A 230 -29.31 -15.84 10.30
N THR A 231 -30.47 -15.84 9.62
CA THR A 231 -31.50 -16.87 9.80
C THR A 231 -32.15 -17.22 8.47
N ILE A 232 -32.54 -18.49 8.32
CA ILE A 232 -33.21 -19.03 7.13
C ILE A 232 -34.34 -19.92 7.62
N ASN A 233 -35.55 -19.67 7.13
CA ASN A 233 -36.76 -20.41 7.47
C ASN A 233 -37.43 -20.96 6.20
N GLY A 234 -38.11 -22.09 6.33
CA GLY A 234 -38.79 -22.77 5.22
C GLY A 234 -37.81 -23.41 4.24
N ASN A 235 -38.14 -23.37 2.96
CA ASN A 235 -37.34 -23.95 1.87
C ASN A 235 -36.37 -22.94 1.25
N ALA A 236 -36.22 -21.75 1.84
CA ALA A 236 -35.33 -20.70 1.32
C ALA A 236 -33.87 -21.18 1.18
N GLY A 237 -33.41 -22.06 2.07
CA GLY A 237 -32.06 -22.63 2.00
C GLY A 237 -31.86 -23.62 0.86
N SER A 238 -32.86 -24.44 0.53
CA SER A 238 -32.78 -25.43 -0.55
C SER A 238 -33.12 -24.85 -1.93
N ILE A 239 -34.00 -23.85 -1.98
CA ILE A 239 -34.45 -23.20 -3.23
C ILE A 239 -33.43 -22.18 -3.70
N PHE A 240 -33.07 -21.23 -2.84
CA PHE A 240 -32.08 -20.23 -3.22
C PHE A 240 -30.67 -20.77 -3.06
N GLY A 241 -30.43 -21.82 -2.25
CA GLY A 241 -29.12 -22.36 -1.88
C GLY A 241 -28.50 -21.69 -0.64
N PHE A 242 -29.27 -20.82 0.03
CA PHE A 242 -28.78 -20.01 1.14
C PHE A 242 -28.33 -20.87 2.33
N ALA A 243 -27.18 -20.52 2.90
CA ALA A 243 -26.64 -21.05 4.15
C ALA A 243 -26.32 -19.92 5.13
N THR A 244 -26.55 -20.15 6.42
CA THR A 244 -26.26 -19.18 7.49
C THR A 244 -24.76 -18.95 7.64
N GLY A 245 -24.37 -17.71 7.94
CA GLY A 245 -22.98 -17.29 8.16
C GLY A 245 -22.39 -16.44 7.04
N ALA A 246 -21.24 -15.81 7.33
CA ALA A 246 -20.50 -15.03 6.35
C ALA A 246 -19.67 -15.96 5.46
N ARG A 247 -20.11 -16.18 4.22
CA ARG A 247 -19.29 -16.84 3.19
C ARG A 247 -18.44 -15.79 2.51
N GLN A 248 -17.19 -15.63 2.94
CA GLN A 248 -16.21 -14.89 2.16
C GLN A 248 -15.88 -15.72 0.91
N GLY A 249 -16.46 -15.32 -0.22
CA GLY A 249 -16.18 -15.94 -1.51
C GLY A 249 -14.69 -15.88 -1.81
N ARG A 250 -14.16 -16.98 -2.38
CA ARG A 250 -12.80 -17.12 -2.91
C ARG A 250 -12.35 -15.81 -3.57
N GLY A 251 -11.18 -15.30 -3.18
CA GLY A 251 -10.65 -14.03 -3.68
C GLY A 251 -10.55 -14.04 -5.20
N TRP A 252 -11.41 -13.27 -5.87
CA TRP A 252 -11.34 -13.04 -7.30
C TRP A 252 -10.17 -12.09 -7.59
N LEU A 253 -9.16 -12.59 -8.31
CA LEU A 253 -8.09 -11.78 -8.89
C LEU A 253 -8.52 -11.43 -10.33
N CYS A 254 -9.07 -10.23 -10.53
CA CYS A 254 -9.33 -9.73 -11.89
C CYS A 254 -8.05 -9.12 -12.46
N SER A 255 -7.52 -9.72 -13.53
CA SER A 255 -6.45 -9.08 -14.32
C SER A 255 -7.06 -8.02 -15.25
N SER A 256 -6.53 -6.81 -15.24
CA SER A 256 -6.96 -5.71 -16.10
C SER A 256 -6.42 -5.87 -17.54
N ARG A 257 -7.24 -6.40 -18.45
CA ARG A 257 -7.12 -6.14 -19.91
C ARG A 257 -8.50 -5.78 -20.49
N PRO A 258 -8.59 -4.91 -21.50
CA PRO A 258 -9.78 -4.06 -21.68
C PRO A 258 -10.98 -4.71 -22.37
N THR A 259 -10.96 -5.99 -22.75
CA THR A 259 -12.01 -6.49 -23.67
C THR A 259 -12.58 -7.88 -23.43
N ARG A 260 -12.05 -8.70 -22.50
CA ARG A 260 -12.70 -9.98 -22.11
C ARG A 260 -12.33 -10.36 -20.67
N CYS A 261 -13.31 -10.41 -19.77
CA CYS A 261 -13.14 -10.97 -18.43
C CYS A 261 -13.16 -12.50 -18.53
N PHE A 262 -11.99 -13.13 -18.45
CA PHE A 262 -11.89 -14.57 -18.19
C PHE A 262 -11.56 -14.76 -16.71
N CYS A 263 -12.42 -15.47 -15.98
CA CYS A 263 -12.22 -15.79 -14.58
C CYS A 263 -11.83 -17.25 -14.43
N TRP A 264 -10.76 -17.52 -13.67
CA TRP A 264 -10.35 -18.87 -13.27
C TRP A 264 -10.59 -19.08 -11.77
N PRO A 265 -11.21 -20.19 -11.35
CA PRO A 265 -11.34 -20.54 -9.94
C PRO A 265 -9.98 -21.00 -9.38
N GLN A 266 -9.52 -20.37 -8.29
CA GLN A 266 -8.40 -20.90 -7.50
C GLN A 266 -8.87 -22.10 -6.67
N PRO A 267 -8.11 -23.21 -6.64
CA PRO A 267 -8.42 -24.35 -5.78
C PRO A 267 -8.28 -23.97 -4.30
N PRO A 268 -9.06 -24.58 -3.40
CA PRO A 268 -9.01 -24.29 -1.96
C PRO A 268 -7.63 -24.65 -1.40
N SER A 269 -6.98 -23.70 -0.73
CA SER A 269 -5.82 -23.99 0.10
C SER A 269 -6.28 -24.79 1.33
N ASN A 270 -5.97 -26.08 1.34
CA ASN A 270 -6.11 -26.91 2.53
C ASN A 270 -5.25 -26.31 3.65
N ARG A 271 -5.90 -25.97 4.77
CA ARG A 271 -5.25 -25.81 6.07
C ARG A 271 -4.61 -27.15 6.43
N TRP A 272 -3.29 -27.21 6.45
CA TRP A 272 -2.57 -28.24 7.19
C TRP A 272 -2.44 -27.76 8.64
N SER A 273 -3.14 -28.41 9.57
CA SER A 273 -2.76 -28.38 10.99
C SER A 273 -1.61 -29.36 11.16
N PHE A 274 -0.47 -28.89 11.66
CA PHE A 274 0.49 -29.78 12.31
C PHE A 274 0.17 -29.79 13.80
N GLY A 275 -0.11 -30.99 14.32
CA GLY A 275 0.02 -31.31 15.73
C GLY A 275 1.47 -31.56 16.10
#